data_AF-A0A9W8LPK0-F1
#
_entry.id   AF-A0A9W8LPK0-F1
#
_cell.length_a   1.000
_cell.length_b   1.000
_cell.length_c   1.000
_cell.angle_alpha   90.00
_cell.angle_beta   90.00
_cell.angle_gamma   90.00
#
_symmetry.space_group_name_H-M   'P 1'
#
loop_
_entity.id
_entity.type
_entity.pdbx_description
1 polymer ?
#
loop_
_entity_poly.entity_id
_entity_poly.type
_entity_poly.pdbx_seq_one_letter_code
_entity_poly.pdbx_strand_id
1 'polypeptide(L)'
;PSALVTVYLAALAKLTSAYGAGVSYNMVLTRAALLLFPRRQSSWCGISINSLGFAGLVLCKTKEEQDLLDNVGVLRLLTHVGFPLTPAANTDDHALSISDVKDQ
;
A
#
# COMPACT_ATOMS: atom_id res chain seq x y z
N PRO A 1 -13.54 24.22 3.44
CA PRO A 1 -13.04 23.31 4.52
C PRO A 1 -13.74 21.94 4.58
N SER A 2 -15.04 21.84 4.26
CA SER A 2 -15.84 20.61 4.42
C SER A 2 -15.40 19.44 3.52
N ALA A 3 -15.12 19.67 2.24
CA ALA A 3 -14.90 18.57 1.28
C ALA A 3 -13.72 17.66 1.62
N LEU A 4 -12.57 18.21 2.04
CA LEU A 4 -11.39 17.41 2.41
C LEU A 4 -11.69 16.53 3.63
N VAL A 5 -12.36 17.09 4.64
CA VAL A 5 -12.77 16.36 5.84
C VAL A 5 -13.77 15.27 5.48
N THR A 6 -14.74 15.55 4.60
CA THR A 6 -15.70 14.55 4.12
C THR A 6 -15.00 13.38 3.42
N VAL A 7 -14.07 13.65 2.51
CA VAL A 7 -13.30 12.61 1.81
C VAL A 7 -12.45 11.80 2.79
N TYR A 8 -11.76 12.48 3.71
CA TYR A 8 -10.96 11.82 4.73
C TYR A 8 -11.79 10.90 5.63
N LEU A 9 -12.92 11.40 6.17
CA LEU A 9 -13.80 10.60 7.03
C LEU A 9 -14.42 9.42 6.28
N ALA A 10 -14.81 9.61 5.02
CA ALA A 10 -15.32 8.53 4.19
C ALA A 10 -14.26 7.45 3.92
N ALA A 11 -13.02 7.85 3.61
CA ALA A 11 -11.90 6.93 3.42
C ALA A 11 -11.56 6.19 4.72
N LEU A 12 -11.53 6.91 5.85
CA LEU A 12 -11.25 6.35 7.17
C LEU A 12 -12.32 5.34 7.57
N ALA A 13 -13.61 5.64 7.37
CA ALA A 13 -14.69 4.70 7.66
C ALA A 13 -14.59 3.40 6.85
N LYS A 14 -14.24 3.48 5.56
CA LYS A 14 -13.98 2.30 4.73
C LYS A 14 -12.79 1.49 5.27
N LEU A 15 -11.72 2.18 5.64
CA LEU A 15 -10.50 1.55 6.14
C LEU A 15 -10.72 0.89 7.51
N THR A 16 -11.42 1.53 8.46
CA THR A 16 -11.72 0.92 9.76
C THR A 16 -12.75 -0.20 9.66
N SER A 17 -13.69 -0.13 8.72
CA SER A 17 -14.61 -1.24 8.45
C SER A 17 -13.90 -2.47 7.89
N ALA A 18 -12.84 -2.28 7.08
CA ALA A 18 -12.11 -3.38 6.45
C ALA A 18 -11.04 -3.99 7.36
N TYR A 19 -10.38 -3.18 8.20
CA TYR A 19 -9.20 -3.60 8.97
C TYR A 19 -9.34 -3.47 10.50
N GLY A 20 -10.48 -2.97 10.99
CA GLY A 20 -10.77 -2.76 12.41
C GLY A 20 -10.47 -1.33 12.89
N ALA A 21 -11.12 -0.91 13.98
CA ALA A 21 -11.06 0.47 14.48
C ALA A 21 -9.65 0.92 14.94
N GLY A 22 -8.77 0.00 15.31
CA GLY A 22 -7.39 0.28 15.78
C GLY A 22 -6.31 0.21 14.69
N VAL A 23 -6.69 0.05 13.42
CA VAL A 23 -5.72 -0.10 12.34
C VAL A 23 -4.84 1.15 12.20
N SER A 24 -3.52 0.93 12.12
CA SER A 24 -2.58 1.98 11.74
C SER A 24 -2.67 2.23 10.24
N TYR A 25 -2.54 3.48 9.80
CA TYR A 25 -2.52 3.80 8.37
C TYR A 25 -1.53 4.93 8.06
N ASN A 26 -1.17 5.02 6.79
CA ASN A 26 -0.43 6.13 6.22
C ASN A 26 -1.35 6.97 5.33
N MET A 27 -1.19 8.28 5.34
CA MET A 27 -1.93 9.21 4.49
C MET A 27 -1.00 9.86 3.47
N VAL A 28 -1.41 9.86 2.21
CA VAL A 28 -0.78 10.63 1.14
C VAL A 28 -1.81 11.60 0.59
N LEU A 29 -1.53 12.90 0.71
CA LEU A 29 -2.39 13.97 0.21
C LEU A 29 -1.63 14.76 -0.85
N THR A 30 -2.22 14.84 -2.04
CA THR A 30 -1.76 15.67 -3.15
C THR A 30 -2.89 16.58 -3.61
N ARG A 31 -2.62 17.46 -4.59
CA ARG A 31 -3.69 18.25 -5.22
C ARG A 31 -4.72 17.40 -5.97
N ALA A 32 -4.34 16.19 -6.40
CA ALA A 32 -5.21 15.31 -7.18
C ALA A 32 -6.02 14.32 -6.33
N ALA A 33 -5.50 13.91 -5.17
CA ALA A 33 -6.12 12.84 -4.38
C ALA A 33 -5.69 12.86 -2.90
N LEU A 34 -6.55 12.28 -2.06
CA LEU A 34 -6.25 11.83 -0.69
C LEU A 34 -6.32 10.30 -0.67
N LEU A 35 -5.23 9.65 -0.28
CA LEU A 35 -5.12 8.19 -0.17
C LEU A 35 -4.80 7.79 1.27
N LEU A 36 -5.47 6.76 1.76
CA LEU A 36 -5.17 6.11 3.04
C LEU A 36 -4.74 4.67 2.80
N PHE A 37 -3.56 4.30 3.30
CA PHE A 37 -2.99 2.97 3.17
C PHE A 37 -2.95 2.27 4.53
N PRO A 38 -3.60 1.12 4.71
CA PRO A 38 -3.54 0.37 5.96
C PRO A 38 -2.12 -0.20 6.14
N ARG A 39 -1.61 -0.10 7.37
CA ARG A 39 -0.23 -0.45 7.73
C ARG A 39 -0.22 -1.43 8.89
N ARG A 40 0.56 -2.51 8.76
CA ARG A 40 0.73 -3.56 9.78
C ARG A 40 1.91 -3.30 10.71
N GLN A 41 3.01 -2.78 10.16
CA GLN A 41 4.24 -2.52 10.89
C GLN A 41 5.00 -1.32 10.30
N SER A 42 5.89 -0.69 11.07
CA SER A 42 6.53 0.60 10.70
C SER A 42 7.87 0.43 10.01
N SER A 43 8.39 -0.79 9.99
CA SER A 43 9.67 -1.11 9.38
C SER A 43 9.70 -2.56 8.93
N TRP A 44 10.65 -2.89 8.07
CA TRP A 44 10.96 -4.26 7.69
C TRP A 44 12.47 -4.37 7.48
N CYS A 45 13.11 -5.36 8.11
CA CYS A 45 14.55 -5.58 8.04
C CYS A 45 15.40 -4.32 8.32
N GLY A 46 15.01 -3.53 9.32
CA GLY A 46 15.70 -2.29 9.70
C GLY A 46 15.27 -1.04 8.90
N ILE A 47 14.70 -1.21 7.71
CA ILE A 47 14.25 -0.10 6.87
C ILE A 47 12.93 0.46 7.40
N SER A 48 12.92 1.73 7.79
CA SER A 48 11.72 2.42 8.27
C SER A 48 10.83 2.89 7.12
N ILE A 49 9.52 2.65 7.23
CA ILE A 49 8.54 2.99 6.21
C ILE A 49 7.48 3.94 6.77
N ASN A 50 7.39 5.12 6.17
CA ASN A 50 6.37 6.13 6.44
C ASN A 50 5.39 6.25 5.26
N SER A 51 4.59 7.31 5.20
CA SER A 51 3.65 7.56 4.11
C SER A 51 4.29 7.64 2.72
N LEU A 52 5.50 8.20 2.60
CA LEU A 52 6.18 8.31 1.30
C LEU A 52 6.63 6.95 0.77
N GLY A 53 6.92 5.99 1.65
CA GLY A 53 7.23 4.62 1.22
C GLY A 53 6.09 3.99 0.44
N PHE A 54 4.84 4.24 0.85
CA PHE A 54 3.63 3.81 0.12
C PHE A 54 3.39 4.61 -1.17
N ALA A 55 4.06 5.76 -1.34
CA ALA A 55 4.10 6.52 -2.58
C ALA A 55 5.33 6.18 -3.46
N GLY A 56 6.11 5.16 -3.08
CA GLY A 56 7.26 4.68 -3.87
C GLY A 56 8.62 5.28 -3.49
N LEU A 57 8.69 6.13 -2.47
CA LEU A 57 9.95 6.73 -2.00
C LEU A 57 10.37 6.13 -0.66
N VAL A 58 11.42 5.31 -0.69
CA VAL A 58 12.00 4.66 0.48
C VAL A 58 13.37 5.27 0.76
N LEU A 59 13.63 5.60 2.02
CA LEU A 59 14.92 6.14 2.48
C LEU A 59 15.74 5.03 3.11
N CYS A 60 16.85 4.66 2.46
CA CYS A 60 17.90 3.82 3.04
C CYS A 60 18.98 4.72 3.65
N LYS A 61 19.29 4.51 4.92
CA LYS A 61 20.29 5.27 5.70
C LYS A 61 21.68 4.66 5.59
N THR A 62 21.77 3.40 5.21
CA THR A 62 23.05 2.68 5.04
C THR A 62 23.10 1.99 3.68
N LYS A 63 24.31 1.59 3.28
CA LYS A 63 24.52 0.86 2.02
C LYS A 63 23.89 -0.52 2.08
N GLU A 64 23.92 -1.17 3.24
CA GLU A 64 23.32 -2.49 3.48
C GLU A 64 21.78 -2.43 3.34
N GLU A 65 21.16 -1.37 3.84
CA GLU A 65 19.72 -1.13 3.63
C GLU A 65 19.39 -0.92 2.15
N GLN A 66 20.25 -0.21 1.40
CA GLN A 66 20.09 -0.02 -0.04
C GLN A 66 20.24 -1.34 -0.80
N ASP A 67 21.29 -2.11 -0.51
CA ASP A 67 21.52 -3.41 -1.14
C ASP A 67 20.38 -4.40 -0.88
N LEU A 68 19.85 -4.41 0.34
CA LEU A 68 18.65 -5.19 0.64
C LEU A 68 17.46 -4.73 -0.20
N LEU A 69 17.24 -3.42 -0.30
CA LEU A 69 16.13 -2.87 -1.07
C LEU A 69 16.26 -3.16 -2.57
N ASP A 70 17.47 -3.09 -3.13
CA ASP A 70 17.75 -3.38 -4.53
C ASP A 70 17.48 -4.86 -4.86
N ASN A 71 17.79 -5.77 -3.94
CA ASN A 71 17.53 -7.20 -4.10
C ASN A 71 16.04 -7.56 -3.97
N VAL A 72 15.30 -6.88 -3.08
CA VAL A 72 13.90 -7.21 -2.76
C VAL A 72 12.92 -6.46 -3.65
N GLY A 73 13.21 -5.19 -3.94
CA GLY A 73 12.34 -4.23 -4.61
C GLY A 73 11.33 -3.56 -3.67
N VAL A 74 11.03 -2.28 -3.93
CA VAL A 74 10.12 -1.45 -3.12
C VAL A 74 8.73 -2.08 -3.00
N LEU A 75 8.15 -2.56 -4.11
CA LEU A 75 6.79 -3.13 -4.10
C LEU A 75 6.71 -4.37 -3.21
N ARG A 76 7.72 -5.25 -3.26
CA ARG A 76 7.77 -6.45 -2.44
C ARG A 76 7.97 -6.11 -0.97
N LEU A 77 8.82 -5.13 -0.65
CA LEU A 77 8.94 -4.60 0.70
C LEU A 77 7.57 -4.12 1.23
N LEU A 78 6.80 -3.38 0.43
CA LEU A 78 5.49 -2.87 0.84
C LEU A 78 4.49 -3.99 1.21
N THR A 79 4.62 -5.20 0.64
CA THR A 79 3.79 -6.35 1.02
C THR A 79 4.05 -6.84 2.45
N HIS A 80 5.23 -6.59 3.01
CA HIS A 80 5.59 -6.95 4.37
C HIS A 80 5.10 -5.94 5.41
N VAL A 81 4.99 -4.67 5.04
CA VAL A 81 4.58 -3.59 5.96
C VAL A 81 3.11 -3.18 5.81
N GLY A 82 2.50 -3.46 4.66
CA GLY A 82 1.09 -3.25 4.35
C GLY A 82 0.25 -4.52 4.42
N PHE A 83 -0.99 -4.42 3.98
CA PHE A 83 -1.88 -5.58 3.81
C PHE A 83 -1.92 -6.01 2.34
N PRO A 84 -2.06 -7.31 2.04
CA PRO A 84 -2.23 -7.77 0.67
C PRO A 84 -3.48 -7.15 0.07
N LEU A 85 -3.38 -6.76 -1.20
CA LEU A 85 -4.56 -6.35 -1.95
C LEU A 85 -5.45 -7.59 -2.06
N THR A 86 -6.56 -7.60 -1.32
CA THR A 86 -7.59 -8.61 -1.55
C THR A 86 -8.28 -8.17 -2.83
N PRO A 87 -8.23 -8.95 -3.92
CA PRO A 87 -9.04 -8.64 -5.10
C PRO A 87 -10.47 -8.49 -4.61
N ALA A 88 -11.12 -7.37 -4.95
CA ALA A 88 -12.53 -7.20 -4.63
C ALA A 88 -13.26 -8.45 -5.14
N ALA A 89 -13.99 -9.14 -4.26
CA ALA A 89 -14.80 -10.29 -4.66
C ALA A 89 -15.62 -9.87 -5.88
N ASN A 90 -15.36 -10.55 -6.99
CA ASN A 90 -15.86 -10.33 -8.34
C ASN A 90 -17.18 -9.55 -8.39
N THR A 91 -17.12 -8.29 -8.79
CA THR A 91 -18.26 -7.68 -9.49
C THR A 91 -18.04 -8.02 -10.95
N ASP A 92 -18.72 -9.09 -11.35
CA ASP A 92 -18.87 -9.63 -12.71
C ASP A 92 -17.68 -10.38 -13.32
N ASP A 93 -17.97 -11.67 -13.44
CA ASP A 93 -17.38 -12.77 -14.19
C ASP A 93 -17.07 -12.42 -15.66
N HIS A 94 -15.82 -12.01 -15.93
CA HIS A 94 -15.11 -12.32 -17.18
C HIS A 94 -13.60 -12.27 -16.91
N ALA A 95 -13.11 -13.32 -16.24
CA ALA A 95 -11.68 -13.57 -16.17
C ALA A 95 -11.16 -13.79 -17.60
N LEU A 96 -10.39 -12.84 -18.13
CA LEU A 96 -9.47 -13.11 -19.23
C LEU A 96 -8.45 -14.13 -18.71
N SER A 97 -8.64 -15.39 -19.10
CA SER A 97 -7.73 -16.48 -18.79
C SER A 97 -6.37 -16.19 -19.42
N ILE A 98 -5.37 -15.92 -18.57
CA ILE A 98 -3.97 -15.99 -18.95
C ILE A 98 -3.63 -17.48 -19.06
N SER A 99 -3.99 -18.09 -20.18
CA SER A 99 -3.62 -19.47 -20.52
C SER A 99 -3.16 -19.65 -21.97
N ASP A 100 -2.86 -18.58 -22.71
CA ASP A 100 -2.40 -18.65 -24.10
C ASP A 100 -1.03 -17.99 -24.35
N VAL A 101 -0.09 -18.12 -23.41
CA VAL A 101 1.35 -17.95 -23.75
C VAL A 101 2.10 -19.16 -23.25
N LYS A 102 1.94 -20.27 -23.99
CA LYS A 102 2.92 -21.35 -24.07
C LYS A 102 3.48 -21.36 -25.50
N ASP A 103 4.78 -21.15 -25.57
CA ASP A 103 5.73 -21.69 -26.55
C ASP A 103 5.35 -21.62 -28.04
N GLN A 104 5.92 -20.62 -28.72
CA GLN A 104 6.55 -20.79 -30.03
C GLN A 104 7.89 -20.05 -30.08
#